data_AF-A0A7L1UG35-F1
#
_entry.id   AF-A0A7L1UG35-F1
#
_cell.length_a   1.000
_cell.length_b   1.000
_cell.length_c   1.000
_cell.angle_alpha   90.00
_cell.angle_beta   90.00
_cell.angle_gamma   90.00
#
_symmetry.space_group_name_H-M   'P 1'
#
loop_
_entity.id
_entity.type
_entity.pdbx_description
1 polymer ?
#
loop_
_entity_poly.entity_id
_entity_poly.type
_entity_poly.pdbx_seq_one_letter_code
_entity_poly.pdbx_strand_id
1 'polypeptide(L)'
;SSQTYSQGIELACEKEREFVKHSVECTWNLAEAQQKFGSLALHNSESCDQESAQARTEAAELRWREEEWRRKEEALNQRERQNLWNTDPVSKEVFNKSFINQKRKEIEDEAVSEPLMQKHEQKIRHFGMLSRWDDSQRFLSDHPYLVCEETSRYLMLWCFHLEAEQKRALMEQVAHQAVVMQFIIEIARSCNVDPRGCFRLFFQKAKVSQ
;
A
#
# COMPACT_ATOMS: atom_id res chain seq x y z
N SER A 1 -54.00 41.19 -86.27
CA SER A 1 -52.71 41.75 -85.83
C SER A 1 -52.72 42.40 -84.44
N SER A 2 -53.84 42.88 -83.90
CA SER A 2 -53.86 43.52 -82.57
C SER A 2 -53.77 42.54 -81.38
N GLN A 3 -54.33 41.33 -81.50
CA GLN A 3 -54.27 40.30 -80.44
C GLN A 3 -52.84 39.79 -80.18
N THR A 4 -52.05 39.59 -81.23
CA THR A 4 -50.66 39.10 -81.13
C THR A 4 -49.71 40.12 -80.50
N TYR A 5 -49.96 41.42 -80.69
CA TYR A 5 -49.19 42.50 -80.08
C TYR A 5 -49.50 42.65 -78.58
N SER A 6 -50.78 42.59 -78.20
CA SER A 6 -51.20 42.61 -76.80
C SER A 6 -50.62 41.44 -76.01
N GLN A 7 -50.64 40.23 -76.59
CA GLN A 7 -50.11 39.03 -75.96
C GLN A 7 -48.58 39.09 -75.78
N GLY A 8 -47.86 39.70 -76.73
CA GLY A 8 -46.41 39.91 -76.62
C GLY A 8 -46.02 40.90 -75.51
N ILE A 9 -46.81 41.96 -75.31
CA ILE A 9 -46.61 42.92 -74.21
C ILE A 9 -46.90 42.26 -72.86
N GLU A 10 -47.97 41.47 -72.76
CA GLU A 10 -48.35 40.76 -71.53
C GLU A 10 -47.27 39.75 -71.10
N LEU A 11 -46.71 38.99 -72.06
CA LEU A 11 -45.58 38.09 -71.84
C LEU A 11 -44.30 38.82 -71.39
N ALA A 12 -44.04 40.02 -71.89
CA ALA A 12 -42.89 40.83 -71.48
C ALA A 12 -43.07 41.36 -70.05
N CYS A 13 -44.26 41.86 -69.72
CA CYS A 13 -44.61 42.31 -68.36
C CYS A 13 -44.53 41.17 -67.33
N GLU A 14 -44.95 39.95 -67.69
CA GLU A 14 -44.88 38.80 -66.78
C GLU A 14 -43.42 38.40 -66.52
N LYS A 15 -42.59 38.32 -67.58
CA LYS A 15 -41.15 38.02 -67.43
C LYS A 15 -40.43 39.07 -66.59
N GLU A 16 -40.76 40.35 -66.75
CA GLU A 16 -40.17 41.41 -65.95
C GLU A 16 -40.60 41.32 -64.48
N ARG A 17 -41.87 40.97 -64.21
CA ARG A 17 -42.38 40.71 -62.85
C ARG A 17 -41.68 39.51 -62.20
N GLU A 18 -41.51 38.42 -62.92
CA GLU A 18 -40.81 37.23 -62.43
C GLU A 18 -39.34 37.53 -62.15
N PHE A 19 -38.67 38.28 -63.04
CA PHE A 19 -37.29 38.70 -62.86
C PHE A 19 -37.12 39.59 -61.62
N VAL A 20 -38.00 40.57 -61.44
CA VAL A 20 -38.01 41.43 -60.24
C VAL A 20 -38.26 40.60 -59.00
N LYS A 21 -39.21 39.65 -59.03
CA LYS A 21 -39.49 38.75 -57.90
C LYS A 21 -38.26 37.94 -57.51
N HIS A 22 -37.60 37.31 -58.48
CA HIS A 22 -36.40 36.52 -58.23
C HIS A 22 -35.22 37.38 -57.74
N SER A 23 -35.07 38.60 -58.27
CA SER A 23 -34.05 39.55 -57.80
C SER A 23 -34.28 39.98 -56.34
N VAL A 24 -35.53 40.30 -55.98
CA VAL A 24 -35.91 40.63 -54.61
C VAL A 24 -35.73 39.43 -53.67
N GLU A 25 -36.10 38.22 -54.11
CA GLU A 25 -35.92 37.01 -53.32
C GLU A 25 -34.43 36.67 -53.10
N CYS A 26 -33.59 36.79 -54.14
CA CYS A 26 -32.15 36.60 -53.99
C CYS A 26 -31.50 37.64 -53.04
N THR A 27 -31.91 38.91 -53.14
CA THR A 27 -31.37 39.97 -52.26
C THR A 27 -31.83 39.79 -50.81
N TRP A 28 -33.08 39.38 -50.61
CA TRP A 28 -33.60 39.02 -49.28
C TRP A 28 -32.85 37.82 -48.68
N ASN A 29 -32.70 36.73 -49.44
CA ASN A 29 -32.00 35.54 -48.98
C ASN A 29 -30.53 35.82 -48.65
N LEU A 30 -29.87 36.69 -49.42
CA LEU A 30 -28.49 37.14 -49.13
C LEU A 30 -28.43 37.94 -47.82
N ALA A 31 -29.35 38.89 -47.63
CA ALA A 31 -29.42 39.68 -46.40
C ALA A 31 -29.69 38.80 -45.17
N GLU A 32 -30.59 37.82 -45.29
CA GLU A 32 -30.88 36.85 -44.24
C GLU A 32 -29.66 35.97 -43.92
N ALA A 33 -28.95 35.48 -44.94
CA ALA A 33 -27.73 34.70 -44.75
C ALA A 33 -26.62 35.52 -44.06
N GLN A 34 -26.45 36.79 -44.44
CA GLN A 34 -25.51 37.72 -43.80
C GLN A 34 -25.88 37.99 -42.34
N GLN A 35 -27.16 38.18 -42.03
CA GLN A 35 -27.63 38.35 -40.66
C GLN A 35 -27.35 37.11 -39.81
N LYS A 36 -27.67 35.90 -40.32
CA LYS A 36 -27.41 34.64 -39.62
C LYS A 36 -25.91 34.45 -39.35
N PHE A 37 -25.05 34.79 -40.32
CA PHE A 37 -23.60 34.72 -40.14
C PHE A 37 -23.12 35.68 -39.06
N GLY A 38 -23.61 36.93 -39.04
CA GLY A 38 -23.28 37.90 -38.01
C GLY A 38 -23.67 37.44 -36.60
N SER A 39 -24.89 36.91 -36.44
CA SER A 39 -25.35 36.38 -35.15
C SER A 39 -24.53 35.19 -34.66
N LEU A 40 -24.18 34.26 -35.55
CA LEU A 40 -23.33 33.11 -35.21
C LEU A 40 -21.90 33.53 -34.84
N ALA A 41 -21.34 34.51 -35.56
CA ALA A 41 -20.01 35.03 -35.26
C ALA A 41 -19.94 35.69 -33.88
N LEU A 42 -20.96 36.47 -33.51
CA LEU A 42 -21.06 37.10 -32.19
C LEU A 42 -21.16 36.05 -31.08
N HIS A 43 -22.07 35.08 -31.21
CA HIS A 43 -22.23 34.02 -30.22
C HIS A 43 -20.95 33.16 -30.07
N ASN A 44 -20.25 32.89 -31.17
CA ASN A 44 -18.99 32.15 -31.13
C ASN A 44 -17.88 32.96 -30.42
N SER A 45 -17.83 34.28 -30.63
CA SER A 45 -16.89 35.16 -29.92
C SER A 45 -17.18 35.19 -28.42
N GLU A 46 -18.44 35.43 -28.04
CA GLU A 46 -18.86 35.50 -26.63
C GLU A 46 -18.62 34.17 -25.90
N SER A 47 -18.95 33.05 -26.53
CA SER A 47 -18.70 31.71 -25.99
C SER A 47 -17.20 31.46 -25.79
N CYS A 48 -16.36 31.82 -26.77
CA CYS A 48 -14.91 31.66 -26.67
C CYS A 48 -14.30 32.56 -25.59
N ASP A 49 -14.75 33.80 -25.48
CA ASP A 49 -14.31 34.74 -24.44
C ASP A 49 -14.69 34.26 -23.03
N GLN A 50 -15.90 33.69 -22.88
CA GLN A 50 -16.36 33.12 -21.63
C GLN A 50 -15.54 31.88 -21.22
N GLU A 51 -15.30 30.94 -22.13
CA GLU A 51 -14.46 29.77 -21.88
C GLU A 51 -13.01 30.19 -21.53
N SER A 52 -12.47 31.19 -22.24
CA SER A 52 -11.14 31.73 -21.95
C SER A 52 -11.07 32.36 -20.55
N ALA A 53 -12.10 33.12 -20.15
CA ALA A 53 -12.17 33.71 -18.83
C ALA A 53 -12.25 32.65 -17.73
N GLN A 54 -13.06 31.61 -17.91
CA GLN A 54 -13.17 30.48 -16.97
C GLN A 54 -11.86 29.72 -16.82
N ALA A 55 -11.20 29.39 -17.94
CA ALA A 55 -9.91 28.71 -17.92
C ALA A 55 -8.82 29.56 -17.22
N ARG A 56 -8.86 30.90 -17.38
CA ARG A 56 -7.94 31.81 -16.67
C ARG A 56 -8.19 31.83 -15.17
N THR A 57 -9.45 31.84 -14.73
CA THR A 57 -9.78 31.80 -13.30
C THR A 57 -9.37 30.47 -12.67
N GLU A 58 -9.66 29.35 -13.33
CA GLU A 58 -9.27 28.02 -12.84
C GLU A 58 -7.75 27.87 -12.79
N ALA A 59 -7.04 28.34 -13.82
CA ALA A 59 -5.57 28.35 -13.82
C ALA A 59 -4.99 29.21 -12.69
N ALA A 60 -5.62 30.34 -12.34
CA ALA A 60 -5.18 31.17 -11.21
C ALA A 60 -5.41 30.47 -9.86
N GLU A 61 -6.54 29.81 -9.68
CA GLU A 61 -6.83 29.01 -8.47
C GLU A 61 -5.85 27.85 -8.29
N LEU A 62 -5.54 27.14 -9.37
CA LEU A 62 -4.57 26.04 -9.34
C LEU A 62 -3.17 26.53 -8.99
N ARG A 63 -2.71 27.64 -9.58
CA ARG A 63 -1.42 28.27 -9.23
C ARG A 63 -1.37 28.69 -7.77
N TRP A 64 -2.45 29.27 -7.24
CA TRP A 64 -2.54 29.63 -5.83
C TRP A 64 -2.41 28.40 -4.92
N ARG A 65 -3.10 27.30 -5.27
CA ARG A 65 -3.04 26.05 -4.51
C ARG A 65 -1.65 25.40 -4.57
N GLU A 66 -1.01 25.38 -5.74
CA GLU A 66 0.37 24.92 -5.90
C GLU A 66 1.33 25.71 -5.00
N GLU A 67 1.22 27.04 -4.99
CA GLU A 67 2.03 27.92 -4.16
C GLU A 67 1.80 27.68 -2.65
N GLU A 68 0.56 27.40 -2.24
CA GLU A 68 0.23 27.03 -0.86
C GLU A 68 0.87 25.69 -0.47
N TRP A 69 0.82 24.69 -1.35
CA TRP A 69 1.45 23.39 -1.13
C TRP A 69 2.96 23.48 -1.09
N ARG A 70 3.57 24.28 -1.97
CA ARG A 70 5.01 24.58 -1.94
C ARG A 70 5.43 25.17 -0.60
N ARG A 71 4.69 26.14 -0.07
CA ARG A 71 4.94 26.70 1.27
C ARG A 71 4.82 25.64 2.38
N LYS A 72 3.85 24.72 2.29
CA LYS A 72 3.71 23.60 3.25
C LYS A 72 4.89 22.62 3.15
N GLU A 73 5.33 22.29 1.95
CA GLU A 73 6.49 21.42 1.71
C GLU A 73 7.78 22.06 2.25
N GLU A 74 8.01 23.35 1.99
CA GLU A 74 9.14 24.08 2.54
C GLU A 74 9.12 24.12 4.07
N ALA A 75 7.95 24.29 4.69
CA ALA A 75 7.82 24.26 6.15
C ALA A 75 8.13 22.87 6.74
N LEU A 76 7.72 21.78 6.07
CA LEU A 76 8.07 20.42 6.47
C LEU A 76 9.57 20.16 6.32
N ASN A 77 10.17 20.56 5.20
CA ASN A 77 11.61 20.41 4.95
C ASN A 77 12.44 21.24 5.95
N GLN A 78 12.01 22.44 6.31
CA GLN A 78 12.65 23.22 7.37
C GLN A 78 12.54 22.54 8.74
N ARG A 79 11.38 21.95 9.08
CA ARG A 79 11.22 21.18 10.31
C ARG A 79 12.10 19.92 10.32
N GLU A 80 12.18 19.19 9.21
CA GLU A 80 13.09 18.04 9.07
C GLU A 80 14.55 18.46 9.24
N ARG A 81 14.96 19.54 8.59
CA ARG A 81 16.30 20.12 8.77
C ARG A 81 16.54 20.52 10.22
N GLN A 82 15.61 21.21 10.88
CA GLN A 82 15.74 21.58 12.29
C GLN A 82 15.83 20.34 13.20
N ASN A 83 15.07 19.28 12.91
CA ASN A 83 15.16 18.00 13.63
C ASN A 83 16.51 17.31 13.43
N LEU A 84 17.11 17.41 12.24
CA LEU A 84 18.47 16.94 11.94
C LEU A 84 19.53 17.71 12.73
N TRP A 85 19.36 19.02 12.96
CA TRP A 85 20.30 19.85 13.73
C TRP A 85 20.12 19.76 15.26
N ASN A 86 18.95 19.32 15.74
CA ASN A 86 18.69 19.07 17.17
C ASN A 86 19.28 17.74 17.68
N THR A 87 19.97 16.99 16.82
CA THR A 87 20.77 15.83 17.19
C THR A 87 22.23 16.27 17.25
N ASP A 88 22.80 16.28 18.46
CA ASP A 88 24.21 16.64 18.74
C ASP A 88 25.18 15.91 17.77
N PRO A 89 26.32 16.52 17.38
CA PRO A 89 27.23 15.96 16.39
C PRO A 89 28.04 14.81 17.01
N VAL A 90 27.44 13.64 17.14
CA VAL A 90 28.17 12.41 17.45
C VAL A 90 28.81 11.90 16.16
N SER A 91 30.09 12.28 16.03
CA SER A 91 31.17 11.52 15.40
C SER A 91 30.94 11.02 13.96
N LYS A 92 31.67 11.62 12.99
CA LYS A 92 31.88 11.01 11.67
C LYS A 92 32.47 9.62 11.84
N GLU A 93 31.64 8.60 11.72
CA GLU A 93 32.03 7.20 11.74
C GLU A 93 32.82 6.89 10.46
N VAL A 94 34.15 6.81 10.57
CA VAL A 94 35.09 6.58 9.44
C VAL A 94 35.09 5.11 8.99
N PHE A 95 34.35 4.23 9.67
CA PHE A 95 34.25 2.82 9.33
C PHE A 95 32.83 2.31 9.53
N ASN A 96 32.03 2.32 8.46
CA ASN A 96 30.70 1.72 8.45
C ASN A 96 30.74 0.39 7.70
N LYS A 97 30.99 -0.72 8.43
CA LYS A 97 30.82 -2.07 7.89
C LYS A 97 29.40 -2.54 8.21
N SER A 98 28.46 -2.15 7.36
CA SER A 98 27.09 -2.64 7.44
C SER A 98 27.04 -4.08 6.96
N PHE A 99 26.88 -5.04 7.88
CA PHE A 99 26.46 -6.39 7.54
C PHE A 99 24.94 -6.40 7.39
N ILE A 100 24.46 -6.37 6.14
CA ILE A 100 23.08 -6.72 5.85
C ILE A 100 22.95 -8.22 6.16
N ASN A 101 22.16 -8.55 7.19
CA ASN A 101 21.75 -9.92 7.44
C ASN A 101 20.76 -10.31 6.33
N GLN A 102 21.29 -10.56 5.14
CA GLN A 102 20.53 -11.10 4.03
C GLN A 102 20.05 -12.47 4.48
N LYS A 103 18.73 -12.62 4.64
CA LYS A 103 18.10 -13.89 4.98
C LYS A 103 18.71 -14.97 4.10
N ARG A 104 19.51 -15.87 4.69
CA ARG A 104 19.88 -17.10 4.00
C ARG A 104 18.57 -17.80 3.72
N LYS A 105 18.32 -18.06 2.43
CA LYS A 105 17.28 -19.00 2.02
C LYS A 105 17.51 -20.28 2.80
N GLU A 106 16.42 -20.79 3.36
CA GLU A 106 16.30 -22.12 3.93
C GLU A 106 16.86 -23.11 2.91
N ILE A 107 18.08 -23.57 3.16
CA ILE A 107 18.56 -24.82 2.61
C ILE A 107 18.18 -25.82 3.68
N GLU A 108 17.07 -26.50 3.39
CA GLU A 108 16.77 -27.87 3.77
C GLU A 108 18.05 -28.64 4.14
N ASP A 109 18.35 -28.71 5.44
CA ASP A 109 19.43 -29.53 5.99
C ASP A 109 18.81 -30.45 7.05
N GLU A 110 18.03 -31.42 6.56
CA GLU A 110 17.55 -32.61 7.28
C GLU A 110 18.72 -33.53 7.72
N ALA A 111 19.96 -33.05 7.74
CA ALA A 111 21.18 -33.85 7.96
C ALA A 111 22.15 -33.31 9.02
N VAL A 112 21.87 -32.18 9.70
CA VAL A 112 22.80 -31.56 10.69
C VAL A 112 22.18 -31.42 12.10
N SER A 113 21.08 -32.12 12.40
CA SER A 113 20.38 -31.93 13.70
C SER A 113 20.94 -32.75 14.87
N GLU A 114 21.68 -33.84 14.63
CA GLU A 114 22.19 -34.71 15.71
C GLU A 114 23.33 -34.12 16.57
N PRO A 115 24.36 -33.43 16.05
CA PRO A 115 25.46 -32.94 16.89
C PRO A 115 25.10 -31.71 17.74
N LEU A 116 24.03 -30.98 17.40
CA LEU A 116 23.61 -29.79 18.12
C LEU A 116 22.83 -30.12 19.40
N MET A 117 22.02 -31.19 19.35
CA MET A 117 21.25 -31.70 20.50
C MET A 117 22.17 -32.22 21.61
N GLN A 118 23.20 -33.02 21.29
CA GLN A 118 24.16 -33.49 22.29
C GLN A 118 24.88 -32.33 23.01
N LYS A 119 25.25 -31.28 22.26
CA LYS A 119 25.95 -30.11 22.83
C LYS A 119 25.08 -29.32 23.81
N HIS A 120 23.76 -29.40 23.68
CA HIS A 120 22.81 -28.60 24.46
C HIS A 120 21.85 -29.43 25.33
N GLU A 121 22.07 -30.74 25.39
CA GLU A 121 21.24 -31.69 26.11
C GLU A 121 20.98 -31.28 27.56
N GLN A 122 22.02 -30.87 28.28
CA GLN A 122 21.89 -30.45 29.68
C GLN A 122 20.93 -29.27 29.84
N LYS A 123 20.92 -28.33 28.90
CA LYS A 123 20.03 -27.16 28.93
C LYS A 123 18.62 -27.51 28.53
N ILE A 124 18.44 -28.44 27.58
CA ILE A 124 17.12 -28.96 27.22
C ILE A 124 16.51 -29.69 28.41
N ARG A 125 17.30 -30.55 29.08
CA ARG A 125 16.86 -31.22 30.31
C ARG A 125 16.54 -30.24 31.42
N HIS A 126 17.35 -29.19 31.59
CA HIS A 126 17.06 -28.13 32.55
C HIS A 126 15.71 -27.46 32.28
N PHE A 127 15.45 -27.06 31.03
CA PHE A 127 14.15 -26.52 30.63
C PHE A 127 13.02 -27.49 30.95
N GLY A 128 13.17 -28.78 30.63
CA GLY A 128 12.18 -29.81 30.91
C GLY A 128 11.84 -30.00 32.40
N MET A 129 12.71 -29.58 33.30
CA MET A 129 12.47 -29.66 34.75
C MET A 129 11.80 -28.41 35.33
N LEU A 130 11.67 -27.31 34.58
CA LEU A 130 11.04 -26.08 35.05
C LEU A 130 9.52 -26.26 35.19
N SER A 131 8.91 -25.64 36.20
CA SER A 131 7.44 -25.62 36.40
C SER A 131 6.82 -24.24 36.23
N ARG A 132 7.51 -23.19 36.70
CA ARG A 132 6.97 -21.84 36.76
C ARG A 132 7.11 -21.13 35.42
N TRP A 133 6.04 -20.47 34.98
CA TRP A 133 6.01 -19.72 33.72
C TRP A 133 7.09 -18.65 33.61
N ASP A 134 7.35 -17.92 34.72
CA ASP A 134 8.39 -16.89 34.76
C ASP A 134 9.78 -17.48 34.55
N ASP A 135 10.06 -18.63 35.16
CA ASP A 135 11.36 -19.30 35.08
C ASP A 135 11.56 -19.88 33.67
N SER A 136 10.55 -20.54 33.10
CA SER A 136 10.60 -21.03 31.71
C SER A 136 10.78 -19.89 30.71
N GLN A 137 10.04 -18.78 30.84
CA GLN A 137 10.15 -17.63 29.94
C GLN A 137 11.52 -16.96 30.04
N ARG A 138 12.05 -16.80 31.25
CA ARG A 138 13.38 -16.24 31.50
C ARG A 138 14.47 -17.15 30.91
N PHE A 139 14.39 -18.45 31.18
CA PHE A 139 15.36 -19.43 30.67
C PHE A 139 15.43 -19.45 29.14
N LEU A 140 14.26 -19.41 28.47
CA LEU A 140 14.22 -19.33 27.00
C LEU A 140 14.68 -17.97 26.46
N SER A 141 14.58 -16.89 27.25
CA SER A 141 15.18 -15.60 26.88
C SER A 141 16.70 -15.63 26.93
N ASP A 142 17.27 -16.34 27.91
CA ASP A 142 18.72 -16.51 28.05
C ASP A 142 19.27 -17.53 27.03
N HIS A 143 18.42 -18.45 26.56
CA HIS A 143 18.78 -19.52 25.62
C HIS A 143 17.78 -19.63 24.45
N PRO A 144 17.69 -18.60 23.58
CA PRO A 144 16.68 -18.54 22.52
C PRO A 144 16.84 -19.63 21.47
N TYR A 145 18.05 -20.16 21.28
CA TYR A 145 18.32 -21.25 20.33
C TYR A 145 17.64 -22.58 20.73
N LEU A 146 17.19 -22.72 21.98
CA LEU A 146 16.41 -23.88 22.43
C LEU A 146 14.95 -23.83 21.93
N VAL A 147 14.49 -22.67 21.48
CA VAL A 147 13.13 -22.51 20.94
C VAL A 147 13.12 -22.99 19.49
N CYS A 148 12.97 -24.31 19.30
CA CYS A 148 12.93 -24.99 18.00
C CYS A 148 12.23 -26.35 18.10
N GLU A 149 11.90 -26.95 16.96
CA GLU A 149 11.18 -28.23 16.91
C GLU A 149 11.97 -29.40 17.48
N GLU A 150 13.29 -29.39 17.30
CA GLU A 150 14.20 -30.43 17.77
C GLU A 150 14.15 -30.54 19.30
N THR A 151 14.08 -29.41 20.01
CA THR A 151 13.92 -29.39 21.46
C THR A 151 12.59 -30.04 21.88
N SER A 152 11.49 -29.74 21.19
CA SER A 152 10.18 -30.39 21.45
C SER A 152 10.27 -31.91 21.26
N ARG A 153 10.85 -32.35 20.14
CA ARG A 153 11.06 -33.79 19.85
C ARG A 153 11.93 -34.47 20.90
N TYR A 154 13.03 -33.85 21.32
CA TYR A 154 13.89 -34.39 22.37
C TYR A 154 13.12 -34.56 23.69
N LEU A 155 12.35 -33.57 24.12
CA LEU A 155 11.58 -33.64 25.36
C LEU A 155 10.52 -34.75 25.30
N MET A 156 9.86 -34.93 24.15
CA MET A 156 8.93 -36.04 23.94
C MET A 156 9.64 -37.40 24.01
N LEU A 157 10.79 -37.56 23.35
CA LEU A 157 11.60 -38.77 23.44
C LEU A 157 12.05 -39.04 24.88
N TRP A 158 12.44 -38.01 25.61
CA TRP A 158 12.82 -38.12 27.01
C TRP A 158 11.65 -38.58 27.88
N CYS A 159 10.43 -38.13 27.61
CA CYS A 159 9.23 -38.65 28.29
C CYS A 159 9.08 -40.16 28.08
N PHE A 160 9.27 -40.67 26.86
CA PHE A 160 9.19 -42.12 26.61
C PHE A 160 10.25 -42.91 27.39
N HIS A 161 11.48 -42.40 27.47
CA HIS A 161 12.53 -43.02 28.29
C HIS A 161 12.17 -43.01 29.78
N LEU A 162 11.65 -41.90 30.30
CA LEU A 162 11.25 -41.79 31.70
C LEU A 162 10.08 -42.72 32.05
N GLU A 163 9.12 -42.91 31.15
CA GLU A 163 8.02 -43.87 31.36
C GLU A 163 8.52 -45.32 31.35
N ALA A 164 9.45 -45.67 30.44
CA ALA A 164 10.09 -46.99 30.43
C ALA A 164 10.87 -47.27 31.74
N GLU A 165 11.46 -46.24 32.33
CA GLU A 165 12.13 -46.29 33.65
C GLU A 165 11.16 -46.17 34.85
N GLN A 166 9.84 -46.07 34.62
CA GLN A 166 8.80 -45.84 35.63
C GLN A 166 8.98 -44.56 36.48
N LYS A 167 9.65 -43.54 35.95
CA LYS A 167 9.86 -42.23 36.61
C LYS A 167 8.70 -41.26 36.32
N ARG A 168 7.48 -41.66 36.67
CA ARG A 168 6.23 -40.98 36.26
C ARG A 168 6.15 -39.51 36.66
N ALA A 169 6.48 -39.16 37.90
CA ALA A 169 6.41 -37.77 38.36
C ALA A 169 7.34 -36.83 37.56
N LEU A 170 8.55 -37.31 37.20
CA LEU A 170 9.46 -36.53 36.36
C LEU A 170 8.98 -36.51 34.91
N MET A 171 8.45 -37.61 34.40
CA MET A 171 7.87 -37.67 33.06
C MET A 171 6.72 -36.65 32.90
N GLU A 172 5.79 -36.57 33.86
CA GLU A 172 4.68 -35.60 33.81
C GLU A 172 5.19 -34.16 33.74
N GLN A 173 6.21 -33.84 34.55
CA GLN A 173 6.85 -32.52 34.55
C GLN A 173 7.52 -32.21 33.20
N VAL A 174 8.27 -33.15 32.64
CA VAL A 174 8.93 -32.99 31.33
C VAL A 174 7.90 -32.89 30.21
N ALA A 175 6.81 -33.67 30.28
CA ALA A 175 5.73 -33.64 29.31
C ALA A 175 5.03 -32.28 29.29
N HIS A 176 4.81 -31.66 30.45
CA HIS A 176 4.28 -30.30 30.54
C HIS A 176 5.16 -29.32 29.74
N GLN A 177 6.48 -29.34 29.93
CA GLN A 177 7.39 -28.45 29.20
C GLN A 177 7.50 -28.81 27.71
N ALA A 178 7.37 -30.09 27.34
CA ALA A 178 7.29 -30.52 25.94
C ALA A 178 6.07 -29.89 25.24
N VAL A 179 4.91 -29.94 25.90
CA VAL A 179 3.66 -29.32 25.41
C VAL A 179 3.80 -27.80 25.31
N VAL A 180 4.46 -27.16 26.28
CA VAL A 180 4.76 -25.71 26.24
C VAL A 180 5.59 -25.34 25.01
N MET A 181 6.67 -26.06 24.76
CA MET A 181 7.50 -25.84 23.57
C MET A 181 6.69 -26.05 22.29
N GLN A 182 5.86 -27.10 22.25
CA GLN A 182 5.00 -27.38 21.11
C GLN A 182 3.99 -26.27 20.84
N PHE A 183 3.36 -25.70 21.87
CA PHE A 183 2.46 -24.56 21.72
C PHE A 183 3.17 -23.31 21.23
N ILE A 184 4.39 -23.04 21.70
CA ILE A 184 5.21 -21.93 21.20
C ILE A 184 5.44 -22.07 19.70
N ILE A 185 5.85 -23.27 19.25
CA ILE A 185 6.06 -23.58 17.83
C ILE A 185 4.75 -23.41 17.05
N GLU A 186 3.63 -23.88 17.59
CA GLU A 186 2.33 -23.80 16.91
C GLU A 186 1.83 -22.36 16.76
N ILE A 187 2.03 -21.51 17.77
CA ILE A 187 1.76 -20.08 17.68
C ILE A 187 2.62 -19.46 16.57
N ALA A 188 3.90 -19.82 16.49
CA ALA A 188 4.82 -19.31 15.48
C ALA A 188 4.38 -19.68 14.06
N ARG A 189 3.99 -20.95 13.85
CA ARG A 189 3.43 -21.43 12.59
C ARG A 189 2.15 -20.70 12.23
N SER A 190 1.22 -20.52 13.18
CA SER A 190 -0.04 -19.81 12.93
C SER A 190 0.16 -18.34 12.53
N CYS A 191 1.22 -17.72 13.01
CA CYS A 191 1.58 -16.33 12.74
C CYS A 191 2.60 -16.18 11.59
N ASN A 192 3.08 -17.28 11.00
CA ASN A 192 4.13 -17.31 9.99
C ASN A 192 5.41 -16.53 10.41
N VAL A 193 5.84 -16.71 11.65
CA VAL A 193 7.04 -16.08 12.23
C VAL A 193 7.96 -17.13 12.84
N ASP A 194 9.23 -16.79 13.04
CA ASP A 194 10.17 -17.65 13.77
C ASP A 194 9.75 -17.76 15.25
N PRO A 195 9.72 -18.97 15.84
CA PRO A 195 9.26 -19.19 17.22
C PRO A 195 10.10 -18.45 18.26
N ARG A 196 11.37 -18.18 17.99
CA ARG A 196 12.29 -17.41 18.84
C ARG A 196 11.86 -15.94 18.94
N GLY A 197 11.16 -15.44 17.93
CA GLY A 197 10.61 -14.08 17.90
C GLY A 197 9.33 -13.92 18.69
N CYS A 198 8.55 -15.00 18.87
CA CYS A 198 7.18 -14.91 19.39
C CYS A 198 6.89 -15.73 20.65
N PHE A 199 7.85 -16.52 21.18
CA PHE A 199 7.61 -17.39 22.34
C PHE A 199 7.07 -16.67 23.58
N ARG A 200 7.38 -15.38 23.77
CA ARG A 200 6.87 -14.58 24.89
C ARG A 200 5.34 -14.41 24.85
N LEU A 201 4.73 -14.45 23.66
CA LEU A 201 3.28 -14.36 23.49
C LEU A 201 2.56 -15.55 24.13
N PHE A 202 3.16 -16.75 24.07
CA PHE A 202 2.63 -17.93 24.75
C PHE A 202 2.54 -17.68 26.26
N PHE A 203 3.64 -17.29 26.90
CA PHE A 203 3.69 -17.09 28.34
C PHE A 203 2.81 -15.92 28.79
N GLN A 204 2.68 -14.87 27.99
CA GLN A 204 1.74 -13.78 28.28
C GLN A 204 0.29 -14.27 28.31
N LYS A 205 -0.11 -15.13 27.37
CA LYS A 205 -1.45 -15.71 27.35
C LYS A 205 -1.65 -16.72 28.48
N ALA A 206 -0.69 -17.62 28.70
CA ALA A 206 -0.78 -18.65 29.74
C ALA A 206 -0.93 -18.07 31.15
N LYS A 207 -0.26 -16.95 31.45
CA LYS A 207 -0.35 -16.24 32.73
C LYS A 207 -1.69 -15.55 32.97
N VAL A 208 -2.43 -15.20 31.91
CA VAL A 208 -3.75 -14.56 32.02
C VAL A 208 -4.86 -15.62 32.23
N SER A 209 -4.62 -16.85 31.80
CA SER A 209 -5.55 -17.97 31.95
C SER A 209 -5.37 -18.76 33.25
N GLN A 210 -4.48 -18.31 34.13
CA GLN A 210 -4.17 -18.92 35.43
C GLN A 210 -4.78 -18.08 36.56
#